data_AF-A0A6B9YGN5-F1
#
_entry.id   AF-A0A6B9YGN5-F1
#
_cell.length_a   1.000
_cell.length_b   1.000
_cell.length_c   1.000
_cell.angle_alpha   90.00
_cell.angle_beta   90.00
_cell.angle_gamma   90.00
#
_symmetry.space_group_name_H-M   'P 1'
#
loop_
_entity.id
_entity.type
_entity.pdbx_description
1 polymer ?
#
loop_
_entity_poly.entity_id
_entity_poly.type
_entity_poly.pdbx_seq_one_letter_code
_entity_poly.pdbx_strand_id
1 'polypeptide(L)' 'MFGKGKIKKKDADEELIHRIHQLKKEKDRMNALMKNSVDINDGIFADQACTEGKYFFLLREARQRKIRGIH' A
#
# COMPACT_ATOMS: atom_id res chain seq x y z
N MET A 1 31.16 16.21 -4.00
CA MET A 1 30.58 16.35 -2.65
C MET A 1 29.10 15.99 -2.72
N PHE A 2 28.75 14.73 -2.47
CA PHE A 2 27.35 14.28 -2.49
C PHE A 2 26.70 14.64 -1.15
N GLY A 3 26.26 15.90 -1.03
CA GLY A 3 25.40 16.30 0.08
C GLY A 3 24.15 15.44 0.02
N LYS A 4 23.93 14.61 1.06
CA LYS A 4 22.70 13.83 1.23
C LYS A 4 21.53 14.82 1.19
N GLY A 5 20.90 14.92 0.02
CA GLY A 5 19.76 15.80 -0.19
C GLY A 5 18.68 15.42 0.81
N LYS A 6 18.34 16.33 1.72
CA LYS A 6 17.23 16.12 2.63
C LYS A 6 15.98 15.91 1.78
N ILE A 7 15.42 14.70 1.79
CA ILE A 7 14.15 14.42 1.12
C ILE A 7 13.14 15.43 1.67
N LYS A 8 12.49 16.19 0.79
CA LYS A 8 11.49 17.14 1.23
C LYS A 8 10.31 16.32 1.76
N LYS A 9 9.78 16.71 2.92
CA LYS A 9 8.62 16.04 3.53
C LYS A 9 7.47 15.82 2.54
N LYS A 10 7.24 16.82 1.67
CA LYS A 10 6.22 16.76 0.61
C LYS A 10 6.43 15.57 -0.33
N ASP A 11 7.65 15.38 -0.83
CA ASP A 11 7.99 14.30 -1.76
C ASP A 11 7.76 12.92 -1.10
N ALA A 12 8.13 12.79 0.18
CA ALA A 12 7.90 11.57 0.95
C ALA A 12 6.40 11.31 1.24
N ASP A 13 5.61 12.36 1.47
CA ASP A 13 4.17 12.24 1.67
C ASP A 13 3.46 11.88 0.35
N GLU A 14 3.90 12.43 -0.79
CA GLU A 14 3.41 12.05 -2.13
C GLU A 14 3.74 10.59 -2.47
N GLU A 15 4.95 10.13 -2.16
CA GLU A 15 5.35 8.73 -2.34
C GLU A 15 4.47 7.79 -1.49
N LEU A 16 4.21 8.16 -0.23
CA LEU A 16 3.34 7.40 0.67
C LEU A 16 1.93 7.29 0.10
N ILE A 17 1.34 8.40 -0.39
CA ILE A 17 0.02 8.39 -1.03
C ILE A 17 0.02 7.48 -2.26
N HIS A 18 1.02 7.62 -3.13
CA HIS A 18 1.14 6.78 -4.32
C HIS A 18 1.21 5.29 -3.96
N ARG A 19 1.97 4.93 -2.93
CA ARG A 19 2.08 3.54 -2.47
C ARG A 19 0.77 3.00 -1.89
N ILE A 20 0.02 3.81 -1.15
CA ILE A 20 -1.32 3.44 -0.66
C ILE A 20 -2.25 3.12 -1.83
N HIS A 21 -2.26 3.93 -2.88
CA HIS A 21 -3.09 3.67 -4.07
C HIS A 21 -2.67 2.41 -4.83
N GLN A 22 -1.36 2.14 -4.93
CA GLN A 22 -0.86 0.91 -5.55
C GLN A 22 -1.33 -0.33 -4.78
N LEU A 23 -1.16 -0.34 -3.45
CA LEU A 23 -1.59 -1.47 -2.62
C LEU A 23 -3.11 -1.67 -2.64
N LYS A 24 -3.90 -0.58 -2.71
CA LYS A 24 -5.36 -0.67 -2.89
C LYS A 24 -5.70 -1.41 -4.19
N LYS A 25 -5.10 -1.01 -5.31
CA LYS A 25 -5.33 -1.66 -6.62
C LYS A 25 -4.89 -3.12 -6.60
N GLU A 26 -3.76 -3.43 -5.99
CA GLU A 26 -3.24 -4.79 -5.87
C GLU A 26 -4.19 -5.66 -5.03
N LYS A 27 -4.60 -5.17 -3.86
CA LYS A 27 -5.59 -5.82 -2.99
C LYS A 27 -6.90 -6.08 -3.74
N ASP A 28 -7.44 -5.08 -4.42
CA ASP A 28 -8.70 -5.21 -5.17
C ASP A 28 -8.59 -6.24 -6.29
N ARG A 29 -7.45 -6.28 -6.99
CA ARG A 29 -7.15 -7.28 -8.01
C ARG A 29 -7.06 -8.69 -7.42
N MET A 30 -6.34 -8.86 -6.32
CA MET A 30 -6.21 -10.16 -5.63
C MET A 30 -7.58 -10.65 -5.16
N ASN A 31 -8.39 -9.79 -4.56
CA ASN A 31 -9.76 -10.11 -4.15
C ASN A 31 -10.64 -10.55 -5.32
N ALA A 32 -10.54 -9.88 -6.47
CA ALA A 32 -11.29 -10.25 -7.66
C ALA A 32 -10.85 -11.62 -8.22
N LEU A 33 -9.55 -11.93 -8.20
CA LEU A 33 -9.03 -13.23 -8.61
C LEU A 33 -9.48 -14.34 -7.67
N MET A 34 -9.36 -14.13 -6.35
CA MET A 34 -9.79 -15.10 -5.34
C MET A 34 -11.28 -15.43 -5.48
N LYS A 35 -12.13 -14.43 -5.73
CA LYS A 35 -13.57 -14.63 -5.88
C LYS A 35 -13.94 -15.51 -7.08
N ASN A 36 -13.13 -15.51 -8.12
CA ASN A 36 -13.42 -16.17 -9.40
C ASN A 36 -12.65 -17.48 -9.61
N SER A 37 -11.71 -17.83 -8.72
CA SER A 37 -10.88 -19.04 -8.84
C SER A 37 -11.43 -20.18 -7.98
N VAL A 38 -11.54 -21.37 -8.58
CA VAL A 38 -12.00 -22.61 -7.90
C VAL A 38 -10.83 -23.35 -7.23
N ASP A 39 -9.60 -23.16 -7.72
CA ASP A 39 -8.35 -23.68 -7.13
C ASP A 39 -7.49 -22.52 -6.63
N ILE A 40 -7.53 -22.24 -5.33
CA ILE A 40 -6.68 -21.23 -4.68
C ILE A 40 -5.70 -21.96 -3.79
N ASN A 41 -4.40 -21.78 -4.04
CA ASN A 41 -3.32 -22.31 -3.20
C ASN A 41 -3.16 -21.48 -1.91
N ASP A 42 -2.80 -22.11 -0.79
CA ASP A 42 -2.55 -21.50 0.51
C ASP A 42 -1.60 -20.29 0.46
N GLY A 43 -0.61 -20.31 -0.45
CA GLY A 43 0.31 -19.19 -0.65
C GLY A 43 -0.37 -17.88 -1.05
N ILE A 44 -1.50 -17.95 -1.76
CA ILE A 44 -2.24 -16.76 -2.21
C ILE A 44 -2.89 -16.06 -1.01
N PHE A 45 -3.39 -16.81 -0.04
CA PHE A 45 -3.95 -16.25 1.19
C PHE A 45 -2.88 -15.55 2.05
N ALA A 46 -1.68 -16.12 2.12
CA ALA A 46 -0.55 -15.51 2.81
C ALA A 46 -0.12 -14.18 2.15
N ASP A 47 -0.03 -14.16 0.82
CA ASP A 47 0.28 -12.95 0.06
C ASP A 47 -0.80 -11.89 0.21
N GLN A 48 -2.08 -12.29 0.21
CA GLN A 48 -3.20 -11.38 0.43
C GLN A 48 -3.12 -10.74 1.82
N ALA A 49 -2.91 -11.54 2.86
CA ALA A 49 -2.78 -11.04 4.23
C ALA A 49 -1.60 -10.08 4.38
N CYS A 50 -0.48 -10.36 3.70
CA CYS A 50 0.70 -9.50 3.69
C CYS A 50 0.41 -8.15 3.00
N THR A 51 -0.25 -8.16 1.84
CA THR A 51 -0.66 -6.97 1.10
C THR A 51 -1.64 -6.12 1.90
N GLU A 52 -2.63 -6.75 2.55
CA GLU A 52 -3.56 -6.06 3.44
C GLU A 52 -2.87 -5.43 4.65
N GLY A 53 -1.96 -6.16 5.29
CA GLY A 53 -1.16 -5.64 6.41
C GLY A 53 -0.36 -4.39 6.02
N LYS A 54 0.32 -4.43 4.87
CA LYS A 54 1.05 -3.27 4.32
C LYS A 54 0.11 -2.09 4.05
N TYR A 55 -1.04 -2.35 3.43
CA TYR A 55 -2.03 -1.31 3.12
C TYR A 55 -2.53 -0.60 4.39
N PHE A 56 -2.95 -1.36 5.41
CA PHE A 56 -3.45 -0.79 6.66
C PHE A 56 -2.35 -0.07 7.45
N PHE A 57 -1.13 -0.58 7.43
CA PHE A 57 0.01 0.10 8.04
C PHE A 57 0.24 1.49 7.43
N LEU A 58 0.29 1.59 6.10
CA LEU A 58 0.50 2.88 5.43
C LEU A 58 -0.67 3.84 5.63
N LEU A 59 -1.93 3.35 5.68
CA LEU A 59 -3.07 4.19 6.06
C LEU A 59 -2.93 4.75 7.48
N ARG A 60 -2.47 3.93 8.43
CA ARG A 60 -2.21 4.36 9.81
C ARG A 60 -1.12 5.43 9.84
N GLU A 61 -0.04 5.21 9.11
CA GLU A 61 1.06 6.16 9.01
C GLU A 61 0.61 7.50 8.40
N ALA A 62 -0.15 7.46 7.32
CA ALA A 62 -0.65 8.67 6.68
C ALA A 62 -1.61 9.47 7.59
N ARG A 63 -2.42 8.76 8.41
CA ARG A 63 -3.24 9.38 9.46
C ARG A 63 -2.37 10.05 10.53
N GLN A 64 -1.31 9.38 11.00
CA GLN A 64 -0.37 9.96 11.98
C GLN A 64 0.33 11.20 11.43
N ARG A 65 0.66 11.20 10.13
CA ARG A 65 1.26 12.33 9.42
C ARG A 65 0.26 13.45 9.07
N LYS A 66 -1.05 13.23 9.31
CA LYS A 66 -2.16 14.15 8.97
C LYS A 66 -2.22 14.50 7.47
N ILE A 67 -1.87 13.55 6.62
CA ILE A 67 -1.95 13.70 5.17
C ILE A 67 -3.43 13.75 4.77
N ARG A 68 -3.82 14.80 4.04
CA ARG A 68 -5.17 14.97 3.49
C ARG A 68 -5.16 14.48 2.03
N GLY A 69 -6.30 14.02 1.51
CA GLY A 69 -6.42 13.64 0.11
C GLY A 69 -6.32 12.14 -0.20
N ILE A 70 -6.34 11.29 0.82
CA ILE A 70 -6.37 9.83 0.68
C ILE A 70 -7.84 9.41 0.56
N HIS A 71 -8.46 9.61 -0.60
CA HIS A 71 -9.82 9.14 -0.91
C HIS A 71 -9.78 8.16 -2.10
#